data_AF-A0A4Y3KM94-F1
#
_entry.id   AF-A0A4Y3KM94-F1
#
_cell.length_a   1.000
_cell.length_b   1.000
_cell.length_c   1.000
_cell.angle_alpha   90.00
_cell.angle_beta   90.00
_cell.angle_gamma   90.00
#
_symmetry.space_group_name_H-M   'P 1'
#
loop_
_entity.id
_entity.type
_entity.pdbx_description
1 polymer ?
#
loop_
_entity_poly.entity_id
_entity_poly.type
_entity_poly.pdbx_seq_one_letter_code
_entity_poly.pdbx_strand_id
1 'polypeptide(L)'
;MDHLAQAARDRVPDRGERGELGEDPRYAARMSELKVDPDELDSAVADIRASVTNVETSLDTLTVDLQSLSAQWTGAASDAFQSAYRSWNGDMSRMAANLRAIADLLHRASVAYTRTEAAVVERCS
;
A
#
# COMPACT_ATOMS: atom_id res chain seq x y z
N MET A 1 -45.01 29.85 2.88
CA MET A 1 -45.89 30.50 3.87
C MET A 1 -46.33 29.41 4.81
N ASP A 2 -45.40 28.98 5.66
CA ASP A 2 -45.34 29.45 7.05
C ASP A 2 -46.64 29.14 7.77
N HIS A 3 -46.56 28.23 8.72
CA HIS A 3 -46.90 28.45 10.12
C HIS A 3 -46.78 27.09 10.79
N LEU A 4 -45.72 26.93 11.58
CA LEU A 4 -45.66 26.22 12.87
C LEU A 4 -44.18 25.98 13.24
N ALA A 5 -43.45 27.09 13.34
CA ALA A 5 -42.53 27.22 14.47
C ALA A 5 -43.39 27.27 15.74
N GLN A 6 -43.11 26.42 16.73
CA GLN A 6 -43.03 26.76 18.16
C GLN A 6 -43.05 25.50 19.03
N ALA A 7 -41.87 25.07 19.51
CA ALA A 7 -41.71 24.49 20.85
C ALA A 7 -40.23 24.56 21.21
N ALA A 8 -39.82 25.76 21.62
CA ALA A 8 -38.53 26.03 22.22
C ALA A 8 -38.49 25.44 23.64
N ARG A 9 -37.27 25.02 24.04
CA ARG A 9 -36.66 25.22 25.37
C ARG A 9 -37.35 24.53 26.55
N ASP A 10 -36.74 23.46 27.03
CA ASP A 10 -36.19 23.35 28.39
C ASP A 10 -36.15 21.89 28.87
N ARG A 11 -34.99 21.25 28.71
CA ARG A 11 -34.49 20.27 29.69
C ARG A 11 -33.01 19.97 29.45
N VAL A 12 -32.14 20.80 30.03
CA VAL A 12 -30.78 20.38 30.40
C VAL A 12 -30.90 19.74 31.79
N PRO A 13 -30.57 18.45 31.97
CA PRO A 13 -30.33 17.93 33.31
C PRO A 13 -28.97 18.44 33.80
N ASP A 14 -28.99 19.07 34.97
CA ASP A 14 -27.82 19.51 35.72
C ASP A 14 -27.02 18.31 36.24
N ARG A 15 -25.71 18.35 35.93
CA ARG A 15 -24.55 17.88 36.70
C ARG A 15 -24.69 16.61 37.54
N GLY A 16 -23.86 15.64 37.17
CA GLY A 16 -22.95 15.04 38.15
C GLY A 16 -22.77 13.53 38.05
N GLU A 17 -21.96 13.06 37.10
CA GLU A 17 -21.21 11.81 37.27
C GLU A 17 -19.77 12.02 36.80
N ARG A 18 -18.94 12.46 37.76
CA ARG A 18 -17.53 12.08 37.80
C ARG A 18 -17.52 10.59 38.12
N GLY A 19 -17.32 9.76 37.11
CA GLY A 19 -17.15 8.32 37.22
C GLY A 19 -16.19 7.86 36.14
N GLU A 20 -14.93 7.69 36.55
CA GLU A 20 -13.98 6.71 36.03
C GLU A 20 -13.86 6.59 34.50
N LEU A 21 -12.76 7.15 33.98
CA LEU A 21 -12.15 6.71 32.73
C LEU A 21 -11.58 5.28 32.94
N GLY A 22 -12.47 4.32 33.13
CA GLY A 22 -12.17 2.90 33.04
C GLY A 22 -12.02 2.56 31.57
N GLU A 23 -10.85 2.04 31.22
CA GLU A 23 -10.45 1.57 29.90
C GLU A 23 -11.58 0.71 29.28
N ASP A 24 -12.29 1.22 28.28
CA ASP A 24 -13.36 0.47 27.63
C ASP A 24 -12.72 -0.71 26.86
N PRO A 25 -12.98 -1.98 27.24
CA PRO A 25 -12.42 -3.14 26.54
C PRO A 25 -12.92 -3.25 25.11
N ARG A 26 -13.99 -2.54 24.73
CA ARG A 26 -14.44 -2.45 23.34
C ARG A 26 -13.53 -1.58 22.48
N TYR A 27 -12.81 -0.62 23.08
CA TYR A 27 -11.78 0.15 22.39
C TYR A 27 -10.54 -0.74 22.13
N ALA A 28 -10.10 -1.49 23.14
CA ALA A 28 -9.02 -2.49 22.99
C ALA A 28 -9.40 -3.61 22.01
N ALA A 29 -10.66 -4.07 22.01
CA ALA A 29 -11.14 -5.07 21.05
C ALA A 29 -11.22 -4.55 19.61
N ARG A 30 -11.57 -3.26 19.41
CA ARG A 30 -11.53 -2.61 18.09
C ARG A 30 -10.10 -2.38 17.57
N MET A 31 -9.15 -2.17 18.46
CA MET A 31 -7.70 -2.16 18.14
C MET A 31 -7.18 -3.55 17.78
N SER A 32 -7.69 -4.60 18.45
CA SER A 32 -7.28 -6.00 18.27
C SER A 32 -7.82 -6.67 16.98
N GLU A 33 -8.63 -5.99 16.16
CA GLU A 33 -9.28 -6.61 14.99
C GLU A 33 -8.46 -6.46 13.68
N LEU A 34 -7.29 -5.81 13.72
CA LEU A 34 -6.29 -5.90 12.64
C LEU A 34 -5.24 -6.96 12.99
N LYS A 35 -5.41 -8.12 12.36
CA LYS A 35 -4.80 -9.41 12.67
C LYS A 35 -3.36 -9.59 12.14
N VAL A 36 -2.66 -8.51 11.77
CA VAL A 36 -1.31 -8.58 11.17
C VAL A 36 -0.34 -7.79 12.04
N ASP A 37 0.71 -8.46 12.49
CA ASP A 37 1.79 -7.86 13.28
C ASP A 37 2.57 -6.84 12.42
N PRO A 38 2.80 -5.60 12.91
CA PRO A 38 3.61 -4.60 12.22
C PRO A 38 4.98 -5.11 11.78
N ASP A 39 5.65 -5.94 12.58
CA ASP A 39 6.97 -6.49 12.27
C ASP A 39 6.89 -7.52 11.13
N GLU A 40 5.83 -8.34 11.10
CA GLU A 40 5.55 -9.26 10.00
C GLU A 40 5.26 -8.50 8.70
N LEU A 41 4.54 -7.37 8.78
CA LEU A 41 4.24 -6.53 7.63
C LEU A 41 5.50 -5.86 7.07
N ASP A 42 6.37 -5.34 7.94
CA ASP A 42 7.65 -4.74 7.50
C ASP A 42 8.58 -5.78 6.88
N SER A 43 8.65 -6.98 7.44
CA SER A 43 9.38 -8.10 6.83
C SER A 43 8.82 -8.45 5.45
N ALA A 44 7.49 -8.56 5.31
CA ALA A 44 6.86 -8.85 4.03
C ALA A 44 7.12 -7.76 2.98
N VAL A 45 7.14 -6.47 3.38
CA VAL A 45 7.51 -5.36 2.50
C VAL A 45 8.96 -5.47 2.03
N ALA A 46 9.88 -5.82 2.93
CA ALA A 46 11.29 -6.02 2.59
C ALA A 46 11.47 -7.18 1.60
N ASP A 47 10.82 -8.31 1.83
CA ASP A 47 10.87 -9.50 0.96
C ASP A 47 10.30 -9.20 -0.43
N ILE A 48 9.22 -8.42 -0.50
CA ILE A 48 8.64 -7.98 -1.77
C ILE A 48 9.62 -7.07 -2.51
N ARG A 49 10.23 -6.08 -1.85
CA ARG A 49 11.24 -5.20 -2.47
C ARG A 49 12.44 -5.99 -3.02
N ALA A 50 12.92 -6.97 -2.26
CA ALA A 50 13.99 -7.87 -2.72
C ALA A 50 13.56 -8.67 -3.96
N SER A 51 12.35 -9.21 -3.95
CA SER A 51 11.78 -9.95 -5.09
C SER A 51 11.64 -9.07 -6.33
N VAL A 52 11.18 -7.82 -6.19
CA VAL A 52 11.13 -6.86 -7.30
C VAL A 52 12.52 -6.61 -7.88
N THR A 53 13.52 -6.42 -7.03
CA THR A 53 14.91 -6.18 -7.46
C THR A 53 15.48 -7.37 -8.25
N ASN A 54 15.18 -8.59 -7.80
CA ASN A 54 15.59 -9.83 -8.47
C ASN A 54 14.91 -9.99 -9.85
N VAL A 55 13.62 -9.65 -9.94
CA VAL A 55 12.89 -9.64 -11.21
C VAL A 55 13.50 -8.62 -12.16
N GLU A 56 13.75 -7.38 -11.70
CA GLU A 56 14.37 -6.34 -12.52
C GLU A 56 15.74 -6.77 -13.06
N THR A 57 16.58 -7.37 -12.22
CA THR A 57 17.90 -7.88 -12.63
C THR A 57 17.78 -8.97 -13.71
N SER A 58 16.79 -9.86 -13.56
CA SER A 58 16.52 -10.93 -14.53
C SER A 58 16.03 -10.38 -15.87
N LEU A 59 15.18 -9.34 -15.83
CA LEU A 59 14.69 -8.64 -17.01
C LEU A 59 15.80 -7.87 -17.73
N ASP A 60 16.69 -7.22 -17.00
CA ASP A 60 17.85 -6.52 -17.56
C ASP A 60 18.79 -7.50 -18.26
N THR A 61 19.05 -8.67 -17.64
CA THR A 61 19.85 -9.74 -18.24
C THR A 61 19.23 -10.22 -19.56
N LEU A 62 17.93 -10.53 -19.55
CA LEU A 62 17.22 -10.95 -20.76
C LEU A 62 17.22 -9.85 -21.84
N THR A 63 17.25 -8.57 -21.45
CA THR A 63 17.31 -7.43 -22.38
C THR A 63 18.63 -7.44 -23.13
N VAL A 64 19.73 -7.61 -22.41
CA VAL A 64 21.07 -7.69 -23.00
C VAL A 64 21.18 -8.87 -23.95
N ASP A 65 20.66 -10.05 -23.57
CA ASP A 65 20.69 -11.24 -24.40
C ASP A 65 19.89 -11.06 -25.71
N LEU A 66 18.67 -10.52 -25.61
CA LEU A 66 17.83 -10.26 -26.77
C LEU A 66 18.38 -9.15 -27.66
N GLN A 67 19.03 -8.13 -27.09
CA GLN A 67 19.74 -7.09 -27.84
C GLN A 67 20.91 -7.68 -28.63
N SER A 68 21.71 -8.55 -28.00
CA SER A 68 22.82 -9.25 -28.66
C SER A 68 22.32 -10.10 -29.83
N LEU A 69 21.25 -10.87 -29.62
CA LEU A 69 20.60 -11.65 -30.67
C LEU A 69 20.07 -10.76 -31.80
N SER A 70 19.46 -9.61 -31.47
CA SER A 70 18.98 -8.63 -32.44
C SER A 70 20.09 -8.09 -33.33
N ALA A 71 21.29 -7.89 -32.78
CA ALA A 71 22.44 -7.37 -33.53
C ALA A 71 23.00 -8.42 -34.50
N GLN A 72 22.89 -9.71 -34.16
CA GLN A 72 23.33 -10.82 -35.00
C GLN A 72 22.34 -11.15 -36.12
N TRP A 73 21.03 -11.07 -35.82
CA TRP A 73 19.96 -11.42 -36.77
C TRP A 73 19.47 -10.18 -37.53
N THR A 74 20.23 -9.75 -38.54
CA THR A 74 19.90 -8.60 -39.41
C THR A 74 19.51 -9.04 -40.82
N GLY A 75 18.76 -8.20 -41.55
CA GLY A 75 18.33 -8.44 -42.93
C GLY A 75 16.84 -8.24 -43.16
N ALA A 76 16.39 -8.25 -44.43
CA ALA A 76 15.01 -7.95 -44.84
C ALA A 76 13.91 -8.91 -44.29
N ALA A 77 14.29 -9.89 -43.47
CA ALA A 77 13.38 -10.83 -42.79
C ALA A 77 13.37 -10.67 -41.25
N SER A 78 14.15 -9.76 -40.66
CA SER A 78 14.24 -9.61 -39.19
C SER A 78 13.29 -8.58 -38.58
N ASP A 79 12.46 -7.93 -39.39
CA ASP A 79 11.48 -6.92 -38.94
C ASP A 79 10.51 -7.44 -37.89
N ALA A 80 10.04 -8.69 -38.06
CA ALA A 80 9.15 -9.34 -37.10
C ALA A 80 9.83 -9.51 -35.73
N PHE A 81 11.10 -9.90 -35.70
CA PHE A 81 11.88 -10.02 -34.48
C PHE A 81 12.10 -8.66 -33.83
N GLN A 82 12.50 -7.63 -34.60
CA GLN A 82 12.70 -6.29 -34.05
C GLN A 82 11.40 -5.71 -33.47
N SER A 83 10.26 -5.99 -34.10
CA SER A 83 8.96 -5.59 -33.56
C SER A 83 8.63 -6.31 -32.26
N ALA A 84 8.87 -7.62 -32.19
CA ALA A 84 8.68 -8.40 -30.97
C ALA A 84 9.59 -7.90 -29.85
N TYR A 85 10.86 -7.62 -30.14
CA TYR A 85 11.83 -7.08 -29.19
C TYR A 85 11.39 -5.73 -28.60
N ARG A 86 10.92 -4.79 -29.45
CA ARG A 86 10.39 -3.50 -28.97
C ARG A 86 9.16 -3.66 -28.09
N SER A 87 8.23 -4.53 -28.46
CA SER A 87 7.03 -4.81 -27.65
C SER A 87 7.43 -5.38 -26.29
N TRP A 88 8.28 -6.40 -26.31
CA TRP A 88 8.76 -7.06 -25.11
C TRP A 88 9.43 -6.08 -24.14
N ASN A 89 10.33 -5.21 -24.62
CA ASN A 89 10.97 -4.19 -23.78
C ASN A 89 9.94 -3.25 -23.14
N GLY A 90 8.95 -2.80 -23.92
CA GLY A 90 7.85 -1.98 -23.40
C GLY A 90 7.02 -2.68 -22.31
N ASP A 91 6.70 -3.96 -22.51
CA ASP A 91 5.93 -4.75 -21.56
C ASP A 91 6.71 -5.00 -20.26
N MET A 92 8.01 -5.27 -20.35
CA MET A 92 8.88 -5.48 -19.19
C MET A 92 9.07 -4.19 -18.38
N SER A 93 9.22 -3.04 -19.05
CA SER A 93 9.27 -1.73 -18.37
C SER A 93 7.99 -1.46 -17.58
N ARG A 94 6.82 -1.79 -18.14
CA ARG A 94 5.52 -1.67 -17.45
C ARG A 94 5.41 -2.61 -16.27
N MET A 95 5.85 -3.86 -16.40
CA MET A 95 5.84 -4.83 -15.30
C MET A 95 6.70 -4.33 -14.12
N ALA A 96 7.92 -3.88 -14.39
CA ALA A 96 8.80 -3.33 -13.35
C ALA A 96 8.17 -2.11 -12.65
N ALA A 97 7.54 -1.20 -13.40
CA ALA A 97 6.84 -0.06 -12.83
C ALA A 97 5.68 -0.49 -11.91
N ASN A 98 4.88 -1.49 -12.31
CA ASN A 98 3.77 -2.01 -11.52
C ASN A 98 4.25 -2.65 -10.21
N LEU A 99 5.34 -3.43 -10.26
CA LEU A 99 5.92 -4.06 -9.09
C LEU A 99 6.45 -3.03 -8.08
N ARG A 100 7.12 -1.97 -8.56
CA ARG A 100 7.53 -0.85 -7.70
C ARG A 100 6.34 -0.14 -7.06
N ALA A 101 5.26 0.10 -7.82
CA ALA A 101 4.05 0.72 -7.29
C ALA A 101 3.39 -0.11 -6.17
N ILE A 102 3.38 -1.45 -6.32
CA ILE A 102 2.88 -2.37 -5.28
C ILE A 102 3.76 -2.28 -4.02
N ALA A 103 5.08 -2.34 -4.17
CA ALA A 103 6.01 -2.24 -3.05
C ALA A 103 5.87 -0.90 -2.28
N ASP A 104 5.63 0.20 -2.99
CA ASP A 104 5.40 1.50 -2.38
C ASP A 104 4.04 1.61 -1.69
N LEU A 105 2.98 1.03 -2.27
CA LEU A 105 1.67 0.95 -1.63
C LEU A 105 1.73 0.19 -0.31
N LEU A 106 2.41 -0.96 -0.31
CA LEU A 106 2.57 -1.78 0.90
C LEU A 106 3.41 -1.06 1.97
N HIS A 107 4.47 -0.38 1.58
CA HIS A 107 5.26 0.43 2.51
C HIS A 107 4.42 1.57 3.13
N ARG A 108 3.61 2.28 2.32
CA ARG A 108 2.71 3.32 2.82
C ARG A 108 1.66 2.76 3.79
N ALA A 109 1.13 1.57 3.51
CA ALA A 109 0.21 0.89 4.40
C ALA A 109 0.86 0.56 5.74
N SER A 110 2.10 0.04 5.74
CA SER A 110 2.88 -0.19 6.97
C SER A 110 3.08 1.10 7.77
N VAL A 111 3.59 2.16 7.14
CA VAL A 111 3.83 3.45 7.83
C VAL A 111 2.55 4.05 8.41
N ALA A 112 1.42 3.95 7.71
CA ALA A 112 0.14 4.43 8.21
C ALA A 112 -0.33 3.63 9.43
N TYR A 113 -0.06 2.33 9.48
CA TYR A 113 -0.38 1.46 10.60
C TYR A 113 0.45 1.82 11.83
N THR A 114 1.78 1.88 11.71
CA THR A 114 2.69 2.24 12.82
C THR A 114 2.37 3.61 13.42
N ARG A 115 2.00 4.59 12.60
CA ARG A 115 1.59 5.92 13.09
C ARG A 115 0.27 5.88 13.86
N THR A 116 -0.68 5.05 13.42
CA THR A 116 -1.98 4.93 14.08
C THR A 116 -1.83 4.24 15.43
N GLU A 117 -1.03 3.18 15.50
CA GLU A 117 -0.64 2.52 16.75
C GLU A 117 0.08 3.51 17.70
N ALA A 118 1.10 4.23 17.23
CA ALA A 118 1.83 5.20 18.03
C ALA A 118 0.93 6.30 18.62
N ALA A 119 -0.01 6.83 17.81
CA ALA A 119 -0.95 7.86 18.25
C ALA A 119 -2.00 7.36 19.26
N VAL A 120 -2.28 6.06 19.28
CA VAL A 120 -3.16 5.46 20.29
C VAL A 120 -2.39 5.19 21.57
N VAL A 121 -1.16 4.68 21.49
CA VAL A 121 -0.28 4.45 22.65
C VAL A 121 -0.01 5.77 23.39
N GLU A 122 0.32 6.85 22.68
CA GLU A 122 0.57 8.18 23.27
C GLU A 122 -0.68 8.79 23.92
N ARG A 123 -1.88 8.37 23.49
CA ARG A 123 -3.16 8.82 24.07
C ARG A 123 -3.60 7.95 25.26
N CYS A 124 -2.98 6.79 25.46
CA CYS A 124 -3.23 5.87 26.56
C CYS A 124 -2.13 5.90 27.65
N SER A 125 -1.06 6.66 27.44
CA SER A 125 -0.03 7.02 28.44
C SER A 125 -0.31 8.37 29.08
#